data_AF-A0A3P7IT98-F1
#
_entry.id   AF-A0A3P7IT98-F1
#
_cell.length_a   1.000
_cell.length_b   1.000
_cell.length_c   1.000
_cell.angle_alpha   90.00
_cell.angle_beta   90.00
_cell.angle_gamma   90.00
#
_symmetry.space_group_name_H-M   'P 1'
#
loop_
_entity.id
_entity.type
_entity.pdbx_description
1 polymer ?
#
loop_
_entity_poly.entity_id
_entity_poly.type
_entity_poly.pdbx_seq_one_letter_code
_entity_poly.pdbx_strand_id
1 'polypeptide(L)' 'MSSNGMSFEVTSLHQQLRETVRKFTAEEITPVAAEYDKSMKYPWEIVKKAHACGLLNPDIPEAYGT' A
#
# COMPACT_ATOMS: atom_id res chain seq x y z
N MET A 1 -27.52 1.10 -20.15
CA MET A 1 -28.45 0.75 -19.05
C MET A 1 -27.61 0.57 -17.80
N SER A 2 -27.63 1.52 -16.88
CA SER A 2 -26.95 1.33 -15.60
C SER A 2 -27.75 0.30 -14.80
N SER A 3 -27.11 -0.80 -14.43
CA SER A 3 -27.67 -1.71 -13.44
C SER A 3 -27.78 -0.96 -12.12
N ASN A 4 -28.94 -1.01 -11.47
CA ASN A 4 -29.17 -0.43 -10.13
C ASN A 4 -28.47 -1.25 -9.01
N GLY A 5 -27.29 -1.81 -9.28
CA GLY A 5 -26.52 -2.66 -8.38
C GLY A 5 -25.16 -2.08 -8.04
N MET A 6 -24.49 -2.63 -7.03
CA MET A 6 -23.12 -2.25 -6.68
C MET A 6 -22.17 -2.45 -7.87
N SER A 7 -21.50 -1.38 -8.28
CA SER A 7 -20.42 -1.44 -9.26
C SER A 7 -19.11 -1.84 -8.57
N PHE A 8 -18.43 -2.84 -9.13
CA PHE A 8 -17.08 -3.25 -8.71
C PHE A 8 -16.00 -2.68 -9.64
N GLU A 9 -16.36 -1.72 -10.48
CA GLU A 9 -15.39 -1.03 -11.32
C GLU A 9 -14.40 -0.26 -10.45
N VAL A 10 -13.12 -0.40 -10.81
CA VAL A 10 -12.02 0.22 -10.10
C VAL A 10 -11.91 1.66 -10.60
N THR A 11 -12.09 2.62 -9.70
CA THR A 11 -11.94 4.06 -10.03
C THR A 11 -10.51 4.38 -10.48
N SER A 12 -10.35 5.51 -11.17
CA SER A 12 -9.02 5.99 -11.58
C SER A 12 -8.08 6.17 -10.38
N LEU A 13 -8.59 6.67 -9.25
CA LEU A 13 -7.83 6.81 -8.01
C LEU A 13 -7.36 5.45 -7.48
N HIS A 14 -8.24 4.44 -7.47
CA HIS A 14 -7.86 3.08 -7.06
C HIS A 14 -6.80 2.47 -7.99
N GLN A 15 -6.83 2.76 -9.30
CA GLN A 15 -5.78 2.30 -10.22
C GLN A 15 -4.43 2.94 -9.91
N GLN A 16 -4.40 4.27 -9.69
CA GLN A 16 -3.18 4.97 -9.31
C GLN A 16 -2.59 4.43 -8.00
N LEU A 17 -3.44 4.22 -6.98
CA LEU A 17 -2.99 3.61 -5.71
C LEU A 17 -2.39 2.22 -5.94
N ARG A 18 -3.02 1.39 -6.78
CA ARG A 18 -2.50 0.05 -7.12
C ARG A 18 -1.13 0.11 -7.80
N GLU A 19 -0.93 1.05 -8.71
CA GLU A 19 0.36 1.25 -9.38
C GLU A 19 1.45 1.65 -8.40
N THR A 20 1.18 2.62 -7.52
CA THR A 20 2.11 3.05 -6.48
C THR A 20 2.47 1.91 -5.52
N VAL A 21 1.48 1.17 -5.01
CA VAL A 21 1.70 0.04 -4.09
C VAL A 21 2.51 -1.07 -4.77
N ARG A 22 2.22 -1.38 -6.04
CA ARG A 22 2.99 -2.39 -6.80
C ARG A 22 4.44 -1.99 -6.97
N LYS A 23 4.70 -0.72 -7.33
CA LYS A 23 6.05 -0.20 -7.47
C LYS A 23 6.82 -0.30 -6.15
N PHE A 24 6.24 0.19 -5.06
CA PHE A 24 6.84 0.10 -3.72
C PHE A 24 7.13 -1.36 -3.33
N THR A 25 6.19 -2.27 -3.59
CA THR A 25 6.37 -3.70 -3.28
C THR A 25 7.52 -4.33 -4.07
N ALA A 26 7.66 -3.99 -5.35
CA ALA A 26 8.73 -4.49 -6.20
C ALA A 26 10.11 -3.96 -5.79
N GLU A 27 10.18 -2.67 -5.44
CA GLU A 27 11.43 -1.97 -5.12
C GLU A 27 11.91 -2.19 -3.67
N GLU A 28 10.98 -2.26 -2.71
CA GLU A 28 11.31 -2.20 -1.27
C GLU A 28 11.00 -3.49 -0.49
N ILE A 29 9.98 -4.26 -0.89
CA ILE A 29 9.53 -5.44 -0.14
C ILE A 29 10.13 -6.73 -0.71
N THR A 30 9.90 -6.96 -2.01
CA THR A 30 10.27 -8.21 -2.70
C THR A 30 11.75 -8.58 -2.56
N PRO A 31 12.71 -7.64 -2.67
CA PRO A 31 14.14 -7.98 -2.60
C PRO A 31 14.58 -8.56 -1.25
N VAL A 32 13.88 -8.22 -0.17
CA VAL A 32 14.26 -8.57 1.21
C VAL A 32 13.28 -9.53 1.88
N ALA A 33 12.19 -9.90 1.22
CA ALA A 33 11.13 -10.74 1.78
C ALA A 33 11.65 -12.07 2.34
N ALA A 34 12.53 -12.76 1.59
CA ALA A 34 13.09 -14.05 2.02
C ALA A 34 14.03 -13.93 3.23
N GLU A 35 14.71 -12.79 3.41
CA GLU A 35 15.54 -12.54 4.60
C GLU A 35 14.67 -12.33 5.83
N TYR A 36 13.61 -11.52 5.71
CA TYR A 36 12.69 -11.25 6.81
C TYR A 36 11.91 -12.48 7.24
N ASP A 37 11.51 -13.35 6.30
CA ASP A 37 10.90 -14.65 6.59
C ASP A 37 11.84 -15.54 7.43
N LYS A 38 13.09 -15.74 6.97
CA LYS A 38 14.07 -16.57 7.67
C LYS A 38 14.49 -16.02 9.03
N SER A 39 14.66 -14.71 9.12
CA SER A 39 15.17 -14.05 10.33
C SER A 39 14.08 -13.77 11.36
N MET A 40 12.80 -13.84 10.97
CA MET A 40 11.64 -13.46 11.78
C MET A 40 11.72 -12.03 12.36
N LYS A 41 12.57 -11.18 11.78
CA LYS A 41 12.70 -9.78 12.18
C LYS A 41 11.48 -9.00 11.70
N TYR A 42 11.05 -8.03 12.51
CA TYR A 42 10.02 -7.11 12.06
C TYR A 42 10.62 -6.06 11.10
N PRO A 43 10.03 -5.81 9.91
CA PRO A 43 10.62 -4.99 8.86
C PRO A 43 10.41 -3.48 9.09
N TRP A 44 10.89 -2.96 10.23
CA TRP A 44 10.68 -1.56 10.62
C TRP A 44 11.10 -0.54 9.58
N GLU A 45 12.21 -0.79 8.88
CA GLU A 45 12.71 0.13 7.85
C GLU A 45 11.75 0.21 6.65
N ILE A 46 11.15 -0.91 6.24
CA ILE A 46 10.15 -0.94 5.18
C ILE A 46 8.87 -0.23 5.63
N VAL A 47 8.41 -0.49 6.86
CA VAL A 47 7.20 0.13 7.42
C VAL A 47 7.34 1.65 7.49
N LYS A 48 8.47 2.17 7.96
CA LYS A 48 8.74 3.62 7.98
C LYS A 48 8.77 4.22 6.58
N LYS A 49 9.35 3.52 5.59
CA LYS A 49 9.32 3.97 4.19
C LYS A 49 7.89 4.01 3.64
N ALA A 50 7.10 2.96 3.87
CA ALA A 50 5.71 2.90 3.43
C ALA A 50 4.89 4.04 4.03
N HIS A 51 5.09 4.34 5.32
CA HIS A 51 4.49 5.47 6.01
C HIS A 51 4.87 6.81 5.35
N ALA A 52 6.16 7.03 5.10
CA ALA A 52 6.64 8.25 4.44
C ALA A 52 6.10 8.41 3.00
N CYS A 53 5.75 7.32 2.33
CA CYS A 53 5.08 7.31 1.04
C CYS A 53 3.56 7.46 1.11
N GLY A 54 2.96 7.61 2.29
CA GLY A 54 1.50 7.70 2.47
C GLY A 54 0.76 6.38 2.18
N LEU A 55 1.46 5.24 2.27
CA LEU A 55 0.87 3.91 1.99
C LEU A 55 0.30 3.24 3.24
N LEU A 56 0.43 3.86 4.40
CA LEU A 56 -0.18 3.43 5.66
C LEU A 56 -1.26 4.43 6.07
N ASN A 57 -2.30 3.93 6.74
CA ASN A 57 -3.38 4.75 7.30
C ASN A 57 -4.09 5.69 6.30
N PRO A 58 -4.34 5.29 5.03
CA PRO A 58 -4.87 6.22 4.00
C PRO A 58 -6.27 6.75 4.30
N ASP A 59 -6.97 6.13 5.23
CA ASP A 59 -8.33 6.44 5.68
C ASP A 59 -8.36 7.29 6.97
N ILE A 60 -7.21 7.54 7.60
CA ILE A 60 -7.11 8.42 8.76
C ILE A 60 -7.11 9.88 8.30
N PRO A 61 -7.97 10.75 8.86
CA PRO A 61 -7.95 12.17 8.52
C PRO A 61 -6.62 12.83 8.87
N GLU A 62 -6.11 13.69 7.98
CA GLU A 62 -4.81 14.38 8.13
C GLU A 62 -4.66 15.14 9.47
N ALA A 63 -5.77 15.62 10.04
CA ALA A 63 -5.79 16.31 11.33
C ALA A 63 -5.27 15.45 12.50
N TYR A 64 -5.24 14.13 12.35
CA TYR A 64 -4.73 13.18 13.35
C TYR A 64 -3.35 12.62 13.00
N GLY A 65 -2.75 13.11 11.91
CA GLY A 65 -1.47 12.66 11.38
C GLY A 65 -1.62 11.84 10.10
N THR A 66 -0.49 11.70 9.41
CA THR A 66 -0.24 10.69 8.37
C THR A 66 0.57 9.57 8.97
#